data_AF-A0A842Q802-F1
#
_entry.id   AF-A0A842Q802-F1
#
_cell.length_a   1.000
_cell.length_b   1.000
_cell.length_c   1.000
_cell.angle_alpha   90.00
_cell.angle_beta   90.00
_cell.angle_gamma   90.00
#
_symmetry.space_group_name_H-M   'P 1'
#
loop_
_entity.id
_entity.type
_entity.pdbx_description
1 polymer ?
#
loop_
_entity_poly.entity_id
_entity_poly.type
_entity_poly.pdbx_seq_one_letter_code
_entity_poly.pdbx_strand_id
1 'polypeptide(L)'
;MNAHADVIDSTLGSYGIRGRVLKGVLTPNVSRYCVGLPPDETPYLPDFEGLSKSIAEALGVSSRQIIQNRKKVGAEIEIPRYELFPETEPTEQPDFDF
;
A
#
# COMPACT_ATOMS: atom_id res chain seq x y z
N MET A 1 -10.63 -9.41 -9.33
CA MET A 1 -10.79 -8.35 -8.32
C MET A 1 -9.52 -8.36 -7.46
N ASN A 2 -8.86 -7.21 -7.26
CA ASN A 2 -7.62 -7.13 -6.48
C ASN A 2 -7.98 -7.11 -4.99
N ALA A 3 -7.93 -8.27 -4.33
CA ALA A 3 -8.32 -8.41 -2.92
C ALA A 3 -7.65 -7.39 -1.98
N HIS A 4 -6.41 -6.99 -2.29
CA HIS A 4 -5.67 -6.00 -1.50
C HIS A 4 -6.23 -4.57 -1.63
N ALA A 5 -6.81 -4.20 -2.77
CA ALA A 5 -7.39 -2.88 -2.96
C ALA A 5 -8.67 -2.73 -2.12
N ASP A 6 -9.50 -3.78 -2.07
CA ASP A 6 -10.73 -3.80 -1.27
C ASP A 6 -10.42 -3.68 0.24
N VAL A 7 -9.33 -4.30 0.72
CA VAL A 7 -8.86 -4.17 2.11
C VAL A 7 -8.40 -2.75 2.42
N ILE A 8 -7.70 -2.10 1.50
CA ILE A 8 -7.27 -0.70 1.66
C ILE A 8 -8.50 0.22 1.75
N ASP A 9 -9.48 0.05 0.85
CA ASP A 9 -10.73 0.83 0.85
C ASP A 9 -11.53 0.62 2.13
N SER A 10 -11.66 -0.63 2.59
CA SER A 10 -12.34 -0.93 3.86
C SER A 10 -11.63 -0.30 5.05
N THR A 11 -10.30 -0.30 5.06
CA THR A 11 -9.52 0.30 6.16
C THR A 11 -9.66 1.82 6.17
N LEU A 12 -9.64 2.47 5.01
CA LEU A 12 -9.90 3.91 4.89
C LEU A 12 -11.29 4.27 5.44
N GLY A 13 -12.31 3.49 5.08
CA GLY A 13 -13.67 3.65 5.59
C GLY A 13 -13.77 3.53 7.12
N SER A 14 -13.03 2.60 7.73
CA SER A 14 -12.99 2.43 9.20
C SER A 14 -12.39 3.64 9.92
N TYR A 15 -11.52 4.40 9.26
CA TYR A 15 -10.95 5.64 9.78
C TYR A 15 -11.82 6.88 9.44
N GLY A 16 -12.98 6.69 8.81
CA GLY A 16 -13.86 7.78 8.37
C GLY A 16 -13.33 8.54 7.15
N ILE A 17 -12.31 8.01 6.48
CA ILE A 17 -11.66 8.64 5.33
C ILE A 17 -12.42 8.24 4.08
N ARG A 18 -12.93 9.21 3.33
CA ARG A 18 -13.68 8.97 2.08
C ARG A 18 -12.77 8.71 0.88
N GLY A 19 -11.68 7.99 1.13
CA GLY A 19 -10.67 7.63 0.14
C GLY A 19 -11.03 6.34 -0.59
N ARG A 20 -10.48 6.18 -1.80
CA ARG A 20 -10.54 4.91 -2.55
C ARG A 20 -9.27 4.65 -3.34
N VAL A 21 -8.92 3.39 -3.55
CA VAL A 21 -7.83 2.99 -4.44
C VAL A 21 -8.22 3.33 -5.88
N LEU A 22 -7.49 4.26 -6.49
CA LEU A 22 -7.66 4.65 -7.89
C LEU A 22 -6.88 3.75 -8.82
N LYS A 23 -5.71 3.27 -8.39
CA LYS A 23 -4.81 2.47 -9.22
C LYS A 23 -3.92 1.59 -8.37
N GLY A 24 -3.81 0.31 -8.73
CA GLY A 24 -2.77 -0.60 -8.23
C GLY A 24 -1.75 -0.89 -9.33
N VAL A 25 -0.47 -0.75 -9.02
CA VAL A 25 0.66 -1.12 -9.88
C VAL A 25 1.47 -2.19 -9.17
N LEU A 26 1.44 -3.41 -9.69
CA LEU A 26 2.21 -4.53 -9.17
C LEU A 26 3.54 -4.56 -9.92
N THR A 27 4.64 -4.17 -9.26
CA THR A 27 6.00 -4.33 -9.80
C THR A 27 6.63 -5.61 -9.21
N PRO A 28 7.72 -6.15 -9.80
CA PRO A 28 8.35 -7.37 -9.29
C PRO A 28 8.86 -7.23 -7.85
N ASN A 29 9.24 -6.02 -7.41
CA ASN A 29 9.77 -5.82 -6.06
C ASN A 29 8.73 -5.21 -5.10
N VAL A 30 7.85 -4.34 -5.61
CA VAL A 30 6.91 -3.55 -4.79
C VAL A 30 5.55 -3.47 -5.46
N SER A 31 4.49 -3.62 -4.67
CA SER A 31 3.13 -3.31 -5.08
C SER A 31 2.77 -1.90 -4.62
N ARG A 32 2.48 -1.00 -5.56
CA ARG A 32 2.11 0.38 -5.28
C ARG A 32 0.63 0.62 -5.52
N TYR A 33 -0.09 1.12 -4.53
CA TYR A 33 -1.51 1.45 -4.60
C TYR A 33 -1.70 2.95 -4.44
N CYS A 34 -2.16 3.62 -5.50
CA CYS A 34 -2.56 5.02 -5.45
C CYS A 34 -3.97 5.12 -4.86
N VAL A 35 -4.07 5.69 -3.67
CA VAL A 35 -5.31 6.05 -2.99
C VAL A 35 -5.67 7.48 -3.35
N GLY A 36 -6.84 7.67 -3.95
CA GLY A 36 -7.45 8.98 -4.11
C GLY A 36 -8.11 9.39 -2.82
N LEU A 37 -7.70 10.52 -2.27
CA LEU A 37 -8.33 11.13 -1.11
C LEU A 37 -9.12 12.34 -1.59
N PRO A 38 -10.24 12.73 -0.96
CA PRO A 38 -10.92 13.96 -1.30
C PRO A 38 -10.06 15.18 -0.89
N PRO A 39 -10.14 16.30 -1.62
CA PRO A 39 -9.33 17.49 -1.36
C PRO A 39 -9.53 18.06 0.06
N ASP A 40 -10.73 17.90 0.63
CA ASP A 40 -11.03 18.31 2.02
C ASP A 40 -10.33 17.46 3.09
N GLU A 41 -9.90 16.23 2.78
CA GLU A 41 -9.19 15.34 3.71
C GLU A 41 -7.68 15.26 3.42
N THR A 42 -7.22 15.69 2.23
CA THR A 42 -5.81 15.62 1.82
C THR A 42 -4.78 16.33 2.72
N PRO A 43 -5.05 17.49 3.35
CA PRO A 43 -4.08 18.15 4.21
C PRO A 43 -4.12 17.69 5.68
N TYR A 44 -5.17 16.98 6.10
CA TYR A 44 -5.44 16.61 7.50
C TYR A 44 -5.66 15.11 7.66
N LEU A 45 -4.67 14.30 7.31
CA LEU A 45 -4.56 12.95 7.88
C LEU A 45 -3.68 13.04 9.14
N PRO A 46 -4.25 13.37 10.32
CA PRO A 46 -3.46 13.57 11.55
C PRO A 46 -2.70 12.30 11.97
N ASP A 47 -3.10 11.14 11.46
CA ASP A 47 -2.55 9.84 11.84
C ASP A 47 -2.18 9.00 10.62
N PHE A 48 -1.32 9.57 9.76
CA PHE A 48 -0.80 8.86 8.60
C PHE A 48 -0.05 7.59 9.02
N GLU A 49 0.61 7.61 10.19
CA GLU A 49 1.32 6.47 10.76
C GLU A 49 0.35 5.40 11.31
N GLY A 50 -0.73 5.78 12.00
CA GLY A 50 -1.76 4.85 12.43
C GLY A 50 -2.49 4.21 11.24
N LEU A 51 -2.86 5.02 10.24
CA LEU A 51 -3.39 4.52 8.98
C LEU A 51 -2.36 3.66 8.23
N SER A 52 -1.07 3.98 8.38
CA SER A 52 0.08 3.18 7.94
C SER A 52 0.51 2.08 8.92
N LYS A 53 -0.29 1.75 9.95
CA LYS A 53 -0.20 0.50 10.69
C LYS A 53 -1.37 -0.45 10.43
N SER A 54 -2.60 0.08 10.40
CA SER A 54 -3.83 -0.68 10.19
C SER A 54 -4.00 -1.37 8.83
N ILE A 55 -3.80 -0.68 7.71
CA ILE A 55 -3.73 -1.28 6.35
C ILE A 55 -2.76 -2.47 6.23
N ALA A 56 -1.58 -2.48 6.85
CA ALA A 56 -0.63 -3.61 6.75
C ALA A 56 -1.06 -4.73 7.66
N GLU A 57 -1.57 -4.42 8.85
CA GLU A 57 -2.20 -5.43 9.70
C GLU A 57 -3.36 -6.10 8.94
N ALA A 58 -4.20 -5.31 8.27
CA ALA A 58 -5.32 -5.80 7.47
C ALA A 58 -4.87 -6.57 6.21
N LEU A 59 -3.71 -6.22 5.63
CA LEU A 59 -3.11 -6.92 4.51
C LEU A 59 -2.20 -8.08 4.92
N GLY A 60 -1.96 -8.28 6.22
CA GLY A 60 -1.03 -9.29 6.74
C GLY A 60 0.46 -9.02 6.45
N VAL A 61 0.83 -7.76 6.20
CA VAL A 61 2.21 -7.36 5.87
C VAL A 61 2.86 -6.62 7.05
N SER A 62 4.18 -6.63 7.13
CA SER A 62 4.98 -6.03 8.22
C SER A 62 5.51 -4.64 7.88
N SER A 63 5.79 -4.38 6.61
CA SER A 63 6.38 -3.14 6.13
C SER A 63 5.53 -2.52 5.04
N ARG A 64 5.22 -1.23 5.20
CA ARG A 64 4.65 -0.42 4.12
C ARG A 64 5.11 1.01 4.21
N GLN A 65 5.36 1.59 3.05
CA GLN A 65 5.70 3.00 2.94
C GLN A 65 4.50 3.72 2.35
N ILE A 66 3.86 4.61 3.11
CA ILE A 66 2.85 5.49 2.54
C ILE A 66 3.53 6.81 2.17
N ILE A 67 3.54 7.11 0.87
CA ILE A 67 4.07 8.35 0.32
C ILE A 67 2.88 9.29 0.09
N GLN A 68 2.77 10.35 0.89
CA GLN A 68 1.79 11.40 0.66
C GLN A 68 2.21 12.21 -0.57
N ASN A 69 1.49 12.02 -1.69
CA ASN A 69 1.83 12.73 -2.91
C ASN A 69 1.16 14.10 -2.92
N ARG A 70 1.71 15.11 -2.24
CA ARG A 70 1.09 16.45 -2.10
C ARG A 70 0.76 17.17 -3.43
N LYS A 71 1.27 16.70 -4.56
CA LYS A 71 0.96 17.22 -5.91
C LYS A 71 -0.24 16.55 -6.58
N LYS A 72 -0.67 15.38 -6.12
CA LYS A 72 -1.85 14.66 -6.61
C LYS A 72 -2.82 14.51 -5.44
N VAL A 73 -4.12 14.56 -5.69
CA VAL A 73 -5.13 14.45 -4.62
C VAL A 73 -5.14 12.98 -4.12
N GLY A 74 -4.22 12.62 -3.21
CA GLY A 74 -4.04 11.23 -2.81
C GLY A 74 -2.75 10.86 -2.05
N ALA A 75 -2.68 9.58 -1.69
CA ALA A 75 -1.55 8.92 -1.06
C ALA A 75 -1.15 7.68 -1.90
N GLU A 76 0.13 7.34 -1.92
CA GLU A 76 0.62 6.12 -2.56
C GLU A 76 1.10 5.15 -1.48
N ILE A 77 0.51 3.96 -1.43
CA ILE A 77 0.89 2.91 -0.48
C ILE A 77 1.78 1.92 -1.22
N GLU A 78 3.02 1.81 -0.77
CA GLU A 78 4.00 0.85 -1.27
C GLU A 78 4.14 -0.31 -0.31
N ILE A 79 3.99 -1.52 -0.84
CA ILE A 79 4.06 -2.77 -0.09
C ILE A 79 5.05 -3.69 -0.79
N PRO A 80 6.08 -4.20 -0.10
CA PRO A 80 7.02 -5.14 -0.71
C PRO A 80 6.33 -6.41 -1.17
N ARG A 81 6.66 -6.91 -2.37
CA ARG A 81 5.98 -8.06 -2.97
C ARG A 81 6.19 -9.34 -2.17
N TYR A 82 7.35 -9.52 -1.56
CA TYR A 82 7.67 -10.70 -0.73
C TYR A 82 6.77 -10.82 0.50
N GLU A 83 6.17 -9.73 0.98
CA GLU A 83 5.21 -9.77 2.10
C GLU A 83 3.79 -10.09 1.64
N LEU A 84 3.41 -9.67 0.44
CA LEU A 84 2.12 -9.99 -0.16
C LEU A 84 2.07 -11.42 -0.72
N PHE A 85 3.22 -11.95 -1.15
CA PHE A 85 3.39 -13.27 -1.74
C PHE A 85 4.60 -13.95 -1.10
N PRO A 86 4.45 -14.52 0.12
CA PRO A 86 5.55 -15.18 0.83
C PRO A 86 6.08 -16.42 0.10
N GLU A 87 5.36 -16.95 -0.90
CA GLU A 87 5.79 -18.10 -1.72
C GLU A 87 6.73 -17.74 -2.86
N THR A 88 7.02 -16.46 -3.09
CA THR A 88 8.14 -16.05 -3.96
C THR A 88 9.36 -15.79 -3.08
N GLU A 89 10.02 -16.87 -2.67
CA GLU A 89 11.42 -16.77 -2.26
C GLU A 89 12.17 -16.01 -3.37
N PRO A 90 13.05 -15.05 -3.03
CA PRO A 90 14.06 -14.65 -3.99
C PRO A 90 14.84 -15.93 -4.28
N THR A 91 14.65 -16.51 -5.46
CA THR A 91 15.59 -17.52 -5.96
C THR A 91 16.93 -16.79 -5.98
N GLU A 92 17.70 -16.97 -4.91
CA GLU A 92 19.12 -16.65 -4.87
C GLU A 92 19.65 -17.32 -6.14
N GLN A 93 19.99 -16.52 -7.16
CA GLN A 93 20.66 -17.09 -8.31
C GLN A 93 21.95 -17.65 -7.74
N PRO A 94 22.19 -18.97 -7.77
CA PRO A 94 23.49 -19.48 -7.40
C PRO A 94 24.48 -18.80 -8.35
N ASP A 95 25.36 -17.99 -7.77
CA ASP A 95 26.52 -17.41 -8.45
C ASP A 95 27.38 -18.60 -8.88
N PHE A 96 27.10 -19.14 -10.07
CA PHE A 96 27.93 -20.15 -10.67
C PHE A 96 29.17 -19.44 -11.24
N ASP A 97 30.22 -19.40 -10.43
CA ASP A 97 31.58 -19.12 -10.86
C ASP A 97 32.01 -20.28 -11.77
N PHE A 98 32.00 -20.05 -13.10
CA PHE A 98 32.49 -20.98 -14.13
C PHE A 98 33.79 -20.46 -14.74
#